data_AF-A0A1A8CEW7-F1
#
_entry.id   AF-A0A1A8CEW7-F1
#
_cell.length_a   1.000
_cell.length_b   1.000
_cell.length_c   1.000
_cell.angle_alpha   90.00
_cell.angle_beta   90.00
_cell.angle_gamma   90.00
#
_symmetry.space_group_name_H-M   'P 1'
#
loop_
_entity.id
_entity.type
_entity.pdbx_description
1 polymer ?
#
loop_
_entity_poly.entity_id
_entity_poly.type
_entity_poly.pdbx_seq_one_letter_code
_entity_poly.pdbx_strand_id
1 'polypeptide(L)'
;GSGNFYGLAVYADFIYWSDWGRRAVLRSNKYTGGDTKVLRADIPHQPMGIIAVAKDTNNCELSPCRHMNGGCGDLCLLTPHGRVNCSCRGERMLLDDNRCVSENSSCNIYTEFECGNGECVNYQLTCDGVAHCKDKSDEKMQYCDNR
;
A
#
# COMPACT_ATOMS: atom_id res chain seq x y z
N GLY A 1 -26.75 15.76 20.20
CA GLY A 1 -27.82 14.77 19.97
C GLY A 1 -27.19 13.44 19.63
N SER A 2 -27.87 12.32 19.91
CA SER A 2 -27.38 10.96 19.65
C SER A 2 -27.27 10.68 18.14
N GLY A 3 -26.21 11.18 17.51
CA GLY A 3 -25.81 10.77 16.17
C GLY A 3 -25.22 9.37 16.24
N ASN A 4 -25.50 8.55 15.23
CA ASN A 4 -24.83 7.27 15.08
C ASN A 4 -23.70 7.46 14.06
N PHE A 5 -22.51 7.74 14.58
CA PHE A 5 -21.34 8.14 13.81
C PHE A 5 -20.61 6.90 13.29
N TYR A 6 -20.21 6.92 12.02
CA TYR A 6 -19.45 5.81 11.42
C TYR A 6 -18.04 6.21 10.99
N GLY A 7 -17.94 7.17 10.07
CA GLY A 7 -16.66 7.63 9.52
C GLY A 7 -16.34 9.04 10.00
N LEU A 8 -15.05 9.30 10.25
CA LEU A 8 -14.51 10.61 10.60
C LEU A 8 -13.35 10.95 9.65
N ALA A 9 -13.32 12.17 9.15
CA ALA A 9 -12.17 12.73 8.44
C ALA A 9 -11.81 14.10 9.03
N VAL A 10 -10.53 14.45 8.99
CA VAL A 10 -10.02 15.75 9.47
C VAL A 10 -9.33 16.44 8.32
N TYR A 11 -9.68 17.70 8.08
CA TYR A 11 -9.00 18.53 7.08
C TYR A 11 -9.07 20.00 7.47
N ALA A 12 -7.93 20.68 7.37
CA ALA A 12 -7.75 22.05 7.86
C ALA A 12 -8.29 22.21 9.30
N ASP A 13 -9.16 23.20 9.53
CA ASP A 13 -9.74 23.51 10.85
C ASP A 13 -11.03 22.76 11.15
N PHE A 14 -11.42 21.78 10.34
CA PHE A 14 -12.72 21.12 10.45
C PHE A 14 -12.58 19.61 10.65
N ILE A 15 -13.48 19.06 11.47
CA ILE A 15 -13.83 17.65 11.48
C ILE A 15 -15.04 17.43 10.58
N TYR A 16 -15.06 16.30 9.88
CA TYR A 16 -16.14 15.86 9.01
C TYR A 16 -16.56 14.47 9.48
N TRP A 17 -17.85 14.19 9.54
CA TRP A 17 -18.33 12.86 9.91
C TRP A 17 -19.56 12.42 9.13
N SER A 18 -19.66 11.11 8.91
CA SER A 18 -20.87 10.47 8.42
C SER A 18 -21.76 10.04 9.59
N ASP A 19 -23.05 10.39 9.51
CA ASP A 19 -24.04 10.10 10.54
C ASP A 19 -25.17 9.25 9.94
N TRP A 20 -25.33 8.03 10.45
CA TRP A 20 -26.38 7.10 10.03
C TRP A 20 -27.76 7.55 10.47
N GLY A 21 -27.89 8.13 11.66
CA GLY A 21 -29.16 8.61 12.19
C GLY A 21 -29.70 9.79 11.39
N ARG A 22 -28.81 10.70 10.96
CA ARG A 22 -29.15 11.85 10.13
C ARG A 22 -29.10 11.56 8.62
N ARG A 23 -28.60 10.39 8.23
CA ARG A 23 -28.35 10.02 6.82
C ARG A 23 -27.62 11.13 6.06
N ALA A 24 -26.57 11.65 6.70
CA ALA A 24 -25.93 12.89 6.29
C ALA A 24 -24.43 12.89 6.54
N VAL A 25 -23.72 13.77 5.83
CA VAL A 25 -22.35 14.15 6.12
C VAL A 25 -22.37 15.56 6.69
N LEU A 26 -21.71 15.74 7.82
CA LEU A 26 -21.65 17.02 8.54
C LEU A 26 -20.19 17.43 8.73
N ARG A 27 -19.99 18.72 9.02
CA ARG A 27 -18.72 19.24 9.50
C ARG A 27 -18.89 20.15 10.71
N SER A 28 -17.84 20.30 11.50
CA SER A 28 -17.75 21.28 12.58
C SER A 28 -16.31 21.74 12.77
N ASN A 29 -16.10 22.91 13.34
CA ASN A 29 -14.76 23.40 13.66
C ASN A 29 -14.12 22.52 14.74
N LYS A 30 -12.91 22.02 14.50
CA LYS A 30 -12.25 21.02 15.35
C LYS A 30 -11.80 21.56 16.71
N TYR A 31 -11.61 22.88 16.82
CA TYR A 31 -11.11 23.52 18.04
C TYR A 31 -12.22 24.02 18.95
N THR A 32 -13.31 24.55 18.36
CA THR A 32 -14.41 25.17 19.10
C THR A 32 -15.64 24.26 19.22
N GLY A 33 -15.74 23.24 18.36
CA GLY A 33 -16.96 22.45 18.21
C GLY A 33 -18.12 23.20 17.56
N GLY A 34 -17.93 24.47 17.18
CA GLY A 34 -18.93 25.35 16.56
C GLY A 34 -18.93 25.32 15.02
N ASP A 35 -19.79 26.14 14.40
CA ASP A 35 -20.02 26.16 12.95
C ASP A 35 -20.42 24.79 12.36
N THR A 36 -21.26 24.05 13.09
CA THR A 36 -21.76 22.77 12.61
C THR A 36 -22.66 22.95 11.39
N LYS A 37 -22.28 22.33 10.26
CA LYS A 37 -23.00 22.41 8.99
C LYS A 37 -23.26 21.03 8.41
N VAL A 38 -24.45 20.84 7.85
CA VAL A 38 -24.78 19.67 7.02
C VAL A 38 -24.26 19.94 5.61
N LEU A 39 -23.37 19.08 5.12
CA LEU A 39 -22.77 19.18 3.79
C LEU A 39 -23.57 18.38 2.76
N ARG A 40 -24.08 17.23 3.16
CA ARG A 40 -24.96 16.39 2.36
C ARG A 40 -26.02 15.78 3.26
N ALA A 41 -27.27 15.87 2.85
CA ALA A 41 -28.42 15.26 3.51
C ALA A 41 -29.07 14.19 2.62
N ASP A 42 -30.04 13.47 3.18
CA ASP A 42 -30.92 12.54 2.48
C ASP A 42 -30.18 11.46 1.70
N ILE A 43 -29.09 10.96 2.25
CA ILE A 43 -28.31 9.89 1.62
C ILE A 43 -29.19 8.62 1.62
N PRO A 44 -29.49 8.01 0.43
CA PRO A 44 -30.43 6.89 0.30
C PRO A 44 -30.13 5.69 1.20
N HIS A 45 -28.85 5.45 1.46
CA HIS A 45 -28.36 4.41 2.35
C HIS A 45 -27.55 5.03 3.50
N GLN A 46 -27.18 4.21 4.47
CA GLN A 46 -26.32 4.66 5.58
C GLN A 46 -24.96 5.10 5.02
N PRO A 47 -24.51 6.35 5.27
CA PRO A 47 -23.20 6.79 4.82
C PRO A 47 -22.09 6.06 5.59
N MET A 48 -21.16 5.44 4.87
CA MET A 48 -20.05 4.65 5.44
C MET A 48 -18.82 5.52 5.68
N GLY A 49 -17.62 4.97 5.46
CA GLY A 49 -16.35 5.66 5.65
C GLY A 49 -16.25 6.88 4.73
N ILE A 50 -15.65 7.95 5.25
CA ILE A 50 -15.39 9.18 4.50
C ILE A 50 -13.90 9.50 4.56
N ILE A 51 -13.39 10.11 3.50
CA ILE A 51 -12.02 10.58 3.39
C ILE A 51 -12.04 12.01 2.86
N ALA A 52 -11.21 12.87 3.43
CA ALA A 52 -10.99 14.21 2.88
C ALA A 52 -9.92 14.12 1.80
N VAL A 53 -10.26 14.53 0.57
CA VAL A 53 -9.34 14.55 -0.57
C VAL A 53 -9.04 16.00 -0.92
N ALA A 54 -7.79 16.39 -0.71
CA ALA A 54 -7.26 17.69 -1.11
C ALA A 54 -5.82 17.55 -1.62
N LYS A 55 -5.30 18.62 -2.26
CA LYS A 55 -3.97 18.60 -2.90
C LYS A 55 -2.84 18.36 -1.90
N ASP A 56 -3.03 18.77 -0.65
CA ASP A 56 -2.08 18.73 0.46
C ASP A 56 -2.33 17.56 1.43
N THR A 57 -3.43 16.82 1.30
CA THR A 57 -3.73 15.67 2.18
C THR A 57 -2.88 14.43 1.88
N ASN A 58 -2.30 14.33 0.69
CA ASN A 58 -1.53 13.16 0.29
C ASN A 58 -0.22 13.57 -0.36
N ASN A 59 0.89 13.42 0.37
CA ASN A 59 2.22 13.63 -0.18
C ASN A 59 2.80 12.28 -0.64
N CYS A 60 2.33 11.81 -1.80
CA CYS A 60 2.81 10.58 -2.43
C CYS A 60 4.30 10.62 -2.79
N GLU A 61 4.92 11.81 -2.77
CA GLU A 61 6.31 12.02 -3.15
C GLU A 61 7.30 11.66 -2.04
N LEU A 62 6.84 11.50 -0.79
CA LEU A 62 7.73 11.23 0.35
C LEU A 62 8.00 9.76 0.64
N SER A 63 7.29 8.83 0.00
CA SER A 63 7.44 7.41 0.32
C SER A 63 8.78 6.88 -0.20
N PRO A 64 9.70 6.40 0.66
CA PRO A 64 10.93 5.75 0.23
C PRO A 64 10.67 4.50 -0.63
N CYS A 65 9.49 3.88 -0.51
CA CYS A 65 9.07 2.74 -1.33
C CYS A 65 8.78 3.10 -2.78
N ARG A 66 8.66 4.38 -3.12
CA ARG A 66 8.31 4.80 -4.48
C ARG A 66 9.41 4.51 -5.50
N HIS A 67 10.67 4.62 -5.07
CA HIS A 67 11.82 4.37 -5.93
C HIS A 67 12.30 2.94 -5.72
N MET A 68 12.29 2.12 -6.78
CA MET A 68 12.75 0.72 -6.77
C MET A 68 12.17 -0.09 -5.61
N ASN A 69 10.89 0.11 -5.27
CA ASN A 69 10.21 -0.52 -4.14
C ASN A 69 11.00 -0.42 -2.80
N GLY A 70 11.75 0.67 -2.58
CA GLY A 70 12.61 0.82 -1.40
C GLY A 70 13.74 -0.20 -1.29
N GLY A 71 14.08 -0.89 -2.39
CA GLY A 71 15.04 -2.00 -2.44
C GLY A 71 14.46 -3.35 -1.98
N CYS A 72 13.13 -3.48 -1.91
CA CYS A 72 12.47 -4.71 -1.48
C CYS A 72 12.05 -5.58 -2.68
N GLY A 73 12.30 -6.90 -2.60
CA GLY A 73 11.88 -7.84 -3.64
C GLY A 73 10.37 -7.98 -3.81
N ASP A 74 9.62 -8.00 -2.70
CA ASP A 74 8.15 -8.17 -2.71
C ASP A 74 7.42 -6.95 -2.12
N LEU A 75 7.39 -6.82 -0.79
CA LEU A 75 6.63 -5.79 -0.09
C LEU A 75 7.56 -4.75 0.54
N CYS A 76 7.34 -3.49 0.22
CA CYS A 76 7.95 -2.36 0.92
C CYS A 76 6.94 -1.73 1.88
N LEU A 77 7.20 -1.85 3.18
CA LEU A 77 6.36 -1.30 4.23
C LEU A 77 7.12 -0.20 4.97
N LEU A 78 6.42 0.85 5.37
CA LEU A 78 7.01 1.92 6.19
C LEU A 78 6.77 1.65 7.67
N THR A 79 7.86 1.71 8.43
CA THR A 79 7.80 1.76 9.90
C THR A 79 7.14 3.07 10.36
N PRO A 80 6.70 3.18 11.64
CA PRO A 80 6.20 4.43 12.20
C PRO A 80 7.19 5.61 12.13
N HIS A 81 8.48 5.33 11.89
CA HIS A 81 9.53 6.33 11.71
C HIS A 81 9.85 6.63 10.24
N GLY A 82 9.03 6.14 9.30
CA GLY A 82 9.21 6.36 7.86
C GLY A 82 10.39 5.60 7.24
N ARG A 83 10.97 4.62 7.94
CA ARG A 83 12.02 3.74 7.39
C ARG A 83 11.41 2.56 6.65
N VAL A 84 12.06 2.13 5.57
CA VAL A 84 11.70 0.93 4.81
C VAL A 84 11.89 -0.32 5.67
N ASN A 85 10.90 -1.19 5.62
CA ASN A 85 10.93 -2.54 6.17
C ASN A 85 10.42 -3.51 5.10
N CYS A 86 11.33 -4.31 4.54
CA CYS A 86 10.97 -5.28 3.51
C CYS A 86 10.27 -6.49 4.12
N SER A 87 9.32 -7.06 3.38
CA SER A 87 8.63 -8.28 3.77
C SER A 87 8.22 -9.07 2.53
N CYS A 88 7.95 -10.36 2.71
CA CYS A 88 7.61 -11.26 1.61
C CYS A 88 6.12 -11.59 1.59
N ARG A 89 5.58 -11.84 0.40
CA ARG A 89 4.17 -12.24 0.26
C ARG A 89 4.03 -13.73 0.57
N GLY A 90 2.97 -14.08 1.31
CA GLY A 90 2.67 -15.48 1.64
C GLY A 90 3.70 -16.06 2.62
N GLU A 91 4.11 -17.31 2.37
CA GLU A 91 5.03 -18.09 3.23
C GLU A 91 6.49 -18.04 2.73
N ARG A 92 6.87 -16.98 2.01
CA ARG A 92 8.24 -16.80 1.52
C ARG A 92 9.13 -16.20 2.62
N MET A 93 10.40 -16.60 2.63
CA MET A 93 11.41 -16.07 3.53
C MET A 93 12.11 -14.85 2.93
N LEU A 94 12.41 -13.86 3.77
CA LEU A 94 13.21 -12.69 3.43
C LEU A 94 14.70 -13.00 3.68
N LEU A 95 15.53 -12.74 2.67
CA LEU A 95 16.99 -12.82 2.76
C LEU A 95 17.60 -11.49 3.19
N ASP A 96 18.88 -11.52 3.59
CA ASP A 96 19.64 -10.33 4.03
C ASP A 96 19.79 -9.25 2.94
N ASP A 97 19.65 -9.62 1.67
CA ASP A 97 19.68 -8.71 0.52
C ASP A 97 18.29 -8.22 0.09
N ASN A 98 17.30 -8.33 0.98
CA ASN A 98 15.90 -7.95 0.79
C ASN A 98 15.15 -8.72 -0.32
N ARG A 99 15.70 -9.84 -0.80
CA ARG A 99 15.00 -10.75 -1.71
C ARG A 99 14.08 -11.69 -0.95
N CYS A 100 13.03 -12.13 -1.65
CA CYS A 100 12.10 -13.12 -1.15
C CYS A 100 12.31 -14.45 -1.87
N VAL A 101 12.39 -15.54 -1.12
CA VAL A 101 12.60 -16.91 -1.63
C VAL A 101 11.60 -17.86 -1.01
N SER A 102 11.27 -18.94 -1.71
CA SER A 102 10.40 -19.99 -1.17
C SER A 102 11.21 -20.91 -0.25
N GLU A 103 10.69 -21.25 0.93
CA GLU A 103 11.36 -22.21 1.84
C GLU A 103 11.54 -23.59 1.21
N ASN A 104 10.59 -23.97 0.34
CA ASN A 104 10.54 -25.28 -0.29
C ASN A 104 11.05 -25.28 -1.74
N SER A 105 11.77 -24.24 -2.18
CA SER A 105 12.31 -24.20 -3.54
C SER A 105 13.41 -25.26 -3.71
N SER A 106 13.39 -25.98 -4.83
CA SER A 106 14.54 -26.82 -5.23
C SER A 106 15.74 -26.01 -5.73
N CYS A 107 15.57 -24.70 -5.91
CA CYS A 107 16.61 -23.77 -6.35
C CYS A 107 17.53 -23.36 -5.19
N ASN A 108 18.77 -22.99 -5.51
CA ASN A 108 19.70 -22.40 -4.57
C ASN A 108 19.28 -20.96 -4.24
N ILE A 109 18.73 -20.76 -3.05
CA ILE A 109 18.19 -19.47 -2.58
C ILE A 109 19.17 -18.29 -2.63
N TYR A 110 20.49 -18.53 -2.61
CA TYR A 110 21.48 -17.46 -2.63
C TYR A 110 21.85 -17.01 -4.05
N THR A 111 21.86 -17.94 -5.00
CA THR A 111 22.46 -17.72 -6.34
C THR A 111 21.47 -17.86 -7.48
N GLU A 112 20.31 -18.46 -7.24
CA GLU A 112 19.31 -18.77 -8.25
C GLU A 112 18.00 -18.03 -7.99
N PHE A 113 17.29 -17.75 -9.06
CA PHE A 113 15.94 -17.22 -9.10
C PHE A 113 14.99 -18.34 -9.55
N GLU A 114 13.91 -18.54 -8.81
CA GLU A 114 12.84 -19.47 -9.16
C GLU A 114 11.85 -18.77 -10.10
N CYS A 115 11.84 -19.21 -11.34
CA CYS A 115 10.89 -18.79 -12.36
C CYS A 115 9.44 -19.15 -11.96
N GLY A 116 8.44 -18.49 -12.54
CA GLY A 116 7.03 -18.75 -12.21
C GLY A 116 6.55 -20.17 -12.55
N ASN A 117 7.31 -20.91 -13.37
CA ASN A 117 7.11 -22.33 -13.68
C ASN A 117 7.90 -23.30 -12.77
N GLY A 118 8.65 -22.80 -11.78
CA GLY A 118 9.50 -23.60 -10.87
C GLY A 118 10.90 -23.92 -11.42
N GLU A 119 11.30 -23.36 -12.55
CA GLU A 119 12.65 -23.50 -13.11
C GLU A 119 13.64 -22.59 -12.39
N CYS A 120 14.90 -23.02 -12.25
CA CYS A 120 15.94 -22.24 -11.57
C CYS A 120 16.88 -21.63 -12.61
N VAL A 121 17.02 -20.30 -12.59
CA VAL A 121 18.00 -19.58 -13.41
C VAL A 121 18.93 -18.79 -12.50
N ASN A 122 20.14 -18.45 -12.97
CA ASN A 122 21.05 -17.65 -12.15
C ASN A 122 20.44 -16.27 -11.87
N TYR A 123 20.46 -15.81 -10.63
CA TYR A 123 19.90 -14.52 -10.26
C TYR A 123 20.52 -13.36 -11.05
N GLN A 124 21.79 -13.43 -11.45
CA GLN A 124 22.44 -12.39 -12.24
C GLN A 124 21.87 -12.26 -13.66
N LEU A 125 21.18 -13.30 -14.14
CA LEU A 125 20.58 -13.34 -15.47
C LEU A 125 19.15 -12.78 -15.49
N THR A 126 18.58 -12.39 -14.36
CA THR A 126 17.28 -11.74 -14.38
C THR A 126 17.40 -10.29 -14.86
N CYS A 127 16.33 -9.72 -15.42
CA CYS A 127 16.26 -8.34 -15.91
C CYS A 127 17.41 -7.91 -16.84
N ASP A 128 17.97 -8.83 -17.64
CA ASP A 128 19.09 -8.57 -18.55
C ASP A 128 18.64 -8.32 -20.00
N GLY A 129 17.34 -8.36 -20.25
CA GLY A 129 16.72 -8.22 -21.57
C GLY A 129 16.63 -9.53 -22.36
N VAL A 130 17.09 -10.66 -21.79
CA VAL A 130 17.04 -11.99 -22.38
C VAL A 130 16.20 -12.90 -21.51
N ALA A 131 15.24 -13.59 -22.11
CA ALA A 131 14.44 -14.56 -21.37
C ALA A 131 15.24 -15.85 -21.14
N HIS A 132 15.63 -16.10 -19.90
CA HIS A 132 16.21 -17.35 -19.42
C HIS A 132 15.15 -18.27 -18.81
N CYS A 133 14.10 -17.72 -18.20
CA CYS A 133 12.93 -18.50 -17.82
C CYS A 133 12.08 -18.84 -19.05
N LYS A 134 11.56 -20.07 -19.14
CA LYS A 134 10.62 -20.46 -20.21
C LYS A 134 9.34 -19.61 -20.25
N ASP A 135 8.89 -19.17 -19.09
CA ASP A 135 7.72 -18.31 -18.91
C ASP A 135 8.08 -16.80 -18.91
N LYS A 136 9.35 -16.47 -19.15
CA LYS A 136 9.92 -15.12 -19.14
C LYS A 136 9.70 -14.37 -17.82
N SER A 137 9.54 -15.09 -16.71
CA SER A 137 9.29 -14.47 -15.40
C SER A 137 10.44 -13.62 -14.90
N ASP A 138 11.67 -13.97 -15.28
CA ASP A 138 12.90 -13.24 -15.03
C ASP A 138 12.96 -11.84 -15.68
N GLU A 139 12.17 -11.61 -16.73
CA GLU A 139 12.15 -10.35 -17.50
C GLU A 139 10.82 -9.57 -17.37
N LYS A 140 9.96 -9.95 -16.42
CA LYS A 140 8.69 -9.25 -16.21
C LYS A 140 8.94 -7.86 -15.62
N MET A 141 8.35 -6.82 -16.23
CA MET A 141 8.43 -5.45 -15.73
C MET A 141 8.07 -5.34 -14.24
N GLN A 142 7.00 -6.02 -13.79
CA GLN A 142 6.62 -6.01 -12.37
C GLN A 142 7.69 -6.50 -11.40
N TYR A 143 8.61 -7.34 -11.86
CA TYR A 143 9.75 -7.82 -11.09
C TYR A 143 10.95 -6.89 -11.27
N CYS A 144 11.26 -6.52 -12.52
CA CYS A 144 12.42 -5.70 -12.85
C CYS A 144 12.31 -4.23 -12.44
N ASP A 145 11.10 -3.68 -12.33
CA ASP A 145 10.86 -2.33 -11.83
C ASP A 145 11.26 -2.18 -10.34
N ASN A 146 11.36 -3.30 -9.62
CA ASN A 146 11.75 -3.36 -8.21
C ASN A 146 13.24 -3.71 -8.01
N ARG A 147 14.00 -3.91 -9.09
CA ARG A 147 15.42 -4.32 -9.06
C ARG A 147 16.38 -3.16 -9.30
#